data_AF-A0AAJ2TDK3-F1
#
_entry.id   AF-A0AAJ2TDK3-F1
#
_cell.length_a   1.000
_cell.length_b   1.000
_cell.length_c   1.000
_cell.angle_alpha   90.00
_cell.angle_beta   90.00
_cell.angle_gamma   90.00
#
_symmetry.space_group_name_H-M   'P 1'
#
loop_
_entity.id
_entity.type
_entity.pdbx_description
1 polymer ?
#
loop_
_entity_poly.entity_id
_entity_poly.type
_entity_poly.pdbx_seq_one_letter_code
_entity_poly.pdbx_strand_id
1 'polypeptide(L)'
;MDLSFLGTITNPITIFTQADKAVYLKNPDDIDDGIRELVDAINAVTVFFTMSACQGFLIEEQREAHCPETYVDFYVTDEQYPLARLLLGSLASKFSASIDCKVVYEADFDITAADEIVANGMVKLRHSIELYELPPELMKSTYREMVDHIRKFAEAINKTI
;
A
#
# COMPACT_ATOMS: atom_id res chain seq x y z
N MET A 1 -4.69 4.13 33.18
CA MET A 1 -4.74 5.42 32.44
C MET A 1 -6.17 5.57 31.94
N ASP A 2 -6.87 6.65 32.31
CA ASP A 2 -8.22 6.92 31.80
C ASP A 2 -8.09 7.48 30.38
N LEU A 3 -8.67 6.78 29.41
CA LEU A 3 -8.64 7.12 27.99
C LEU A 3 -10.04 7.48 27.45
N SER A 4 -11.00 7.73 28.33
CA SER A 4 -12.39 8.05 27.96
C SER A 4 -12.52 9.30 27.07
N PHE A 5 -11.58 10.25 27.16
CA PHE A 5 -11.54 11.44 26.30
C PHE A 5 -11.38 11.13 24.81
N LEU A 6 -10.87 9.95 24.46
CA LEU A 6 -10.73 9.51 23.07
C LEU A 6 -12.08 9.28 22.38
N GLY A 7 -13.17 9.14 23.16
CA GLY A 7 -14.51 8.91 22.61
C GLY A 7 -14.67 7.58 21.88
N THR A 8 -13.69 6.67 21.96
CA THR A 8 -13.70 5.36 21.33
C THR A 8 -13.98 4.27 22.35
N ILE A 9 -15.02 3.47 22.11
CA ILE A 9 -15.43 2.36 22.99
C ILE A 9 -14.72 1.06 22.57
N THR A 10 -14.27 0.97 21.32
CA THR A 10 -13.62 -0.19 20.68
C THR A 10 -12.45 0.25 19.80
N ASN A 11 -11.72 -0.71 19.23
CA ASN A 11 -10.71 -0.45 18.19
C ASN A 11 -11.38 0.27 17.01
N PRO A 12 -10.98 1.51 16.66
CA PRO A 12 -11.58 2.25 15.55
C PRO A 12 -10.98 1.86 14.19
N ILE A 13 -10.01 0.93 14.14
CA ILE A 13 -9.38 0.53 12.89
C ILE A 13 -10.27 -0.47 12.14
N THR A 14 -10.54 -0.21 10.86
CA THR A 14 -11.19 -1.15 9.94
C THR A 14 -10.32 -2.39 9.79
N ILE A 15 -10.91 -3.57 10.04
CA ILE A 15 -10.24 -4.86 9.90
C ILE A 15 -10.63 -5.45 8.55
N PHE A 16 -9.67 -5.49 7.62
CA PHE A 16 -9.83 -6.20 6.37
C PHE A 16 -9.58 -7.70 6.54
N THR A 17 -10.26 -8.49 5.72
CA THR A 17 -10.17 -9.95 5.70
C THR A 17 -9.58 -10.43 4.37
N GLN A 18 -9.23 -11.71 4.30
CA GLN A 18 -8.86 -12.35 3.03
C GLN A 18 -9.96 -12.27 1.97
N ALA A 19 -11.23 -12.25 2.38
CA ALA A 19 -12.36 -12.09 1.46
C ALA A 19 -12.35 -10.69 0.84
N ASP A 20 -12.07 -9.65 1.63
CA ASP A 20 -11.95 -8.28 1.12
C ASP A 20 -10.81 -8.16 0.11
N LYS A 21 -9.64 -8.74 0.44
CA LYS A 21 -8.51 -8.83 -0.50
C LYS A 21 -8.92 -9.45 -1.84
N ALA A 22 -9.63 -10.57 -1.82
CA ALA A 22 -10.09 -11.24 -3.04
C ALA A 22 -11.05 -10.38 -3.88
N VAL A 23 -11.87 -9.55 -3.22
CA VAL A 23 -12.76 -8.60 -3.90
C VAL A 23 -11.98 -7.47 -4.55
N TYR A 24 -11.05 -6.85 -3.81
CA TYR A 24 -10.27 -5.72 -4.31
C TYR A 24 -9.31 -6.09 -5.45
N LEU A 25 -8.78 -7.31 -5.46
CA LEU A 25 -7.84 -7.76 -6.50
C LEU A 25 -8.53 -8.37 -7.75
N LYS A 26 -9.85 -8.24 -7.87
CA LYS A 26 -10.62 -8.91 -8.93
C LYS A 26 -10.36 -8.35 -10.35
N ASN A 27 -9.99 -7.07 -10.47
CA ASN A 27 -9.76 -6.40 -11.74
C ASN A 27 -8.29 -6.01 -11.89
N PRO A 28 -7.46 -6.84 -12.54
CA PRO A 28 -6.05 -6.54 -12.75
C PRO A 28 -5.81 -5.49 -13.85
N ASP A 29 -6.76 -5.27 -14.74
CA ASP A 29 -6.59 -4.39 -15.91
C ASP A 29 -6.49 -2.88 -15.54
N ASP A 30 -6.81 -2.52 -14.29
CA ASP A 30 -6.84 -1.14 -13.80
C ASP A 30 -5.47 -0.63 -13.29
N ILE A 31 -4.39 -1.41 -13.45
CA ILE A 31 -3.05 -1.07 -12.95
C ILE A 31 -2.12 -0.78 -14.11
N ASP A 32 -1.53 0.42 -14.09
CA ASP A 32 -0.57 0.85 -15.10
C ASP A 32 0.63 -0.11 -15.24
N ASP A 33 1.03 -0.41 -16.47
CA ASP A 33 2.10 -1.37 -16.78
C ASP A 33 3.44 -1.03 -16.09
N GLY A 34 3.76 0.26 -15.96
CA GLY A 34 5.02 0.71 -15.36
C GLY A 34 5.14 0.42 -13.86
N ILE A 35 4.03 0.36 -13.13
CA ILE A 35 4.01 0.10 -11.68
C ILE A 35 3.65 -1.35 -11.34
N ARG A 36 3.14 -2.11 -12.32
CA ARG A 36 2.61 -3.46 -12.17
C ARG A 36 3.51 -4.41 -11.40
N GLU A 37 4.81 -4.46 -11.69
CA GLU A 37 5.72 -5.38 -10.99
C GLU A 37 5.80 -5.13 -9.48
N LEU A 38 5.74 -3.87 -9.06
CA LEU A 38 5.74 -3.47 -7.66
C LEU A 38 4.42 -3.82 -6.98
N VAL A 39 3.30 -3.55 -7.66
CA VAL A 39 1.96 -3.92 -7.20
C VAL A 39 1.85 -5.44 -7.01
N ASP A 40 2.29 -6.21 -7.99
CA ASP A 40 2.26 -7.67 -7.93
C ASP A 40 3.18 -8.22 -6.83
N ALA A 41 4.35 -7.62 -6.62
CA ALA A 41 5.24 -7.99 -5.52
C ALA A 41 4.60 -7.78 -4.14
N ILE A 42 3.87 -6.67 -3.95
CA ILE A 42 3.15 -6.39 -2.70
C ILE A 42 1.99 -7.36 -2.51
N ASN A 43 1.18 -7.58 -3.55
CA ASN A 43 0.04 -8.49 -3.52
C ASN A 43 0.42 -9.96 -3.31
N ALA A 44 1.66 -10.33 -3.68
CA ALA A 44 2.22 -11.64 -3.41
C ALA A 44 2.42 -11.93 -1.93
N VAL A 45 2.48 -10.91 -1.04
CA VAL A 45 2.44 -11.14 0.40
C VAL A 45 1.00 -11.53 0.77
N THR A 46 0.82 -12.71 1.37
CA THR A 46 -0.52 -13.32 1.57
C THR A 46 -1.50 -12.36 2.25
N VAL A 47 -1.03 -11.58 3.21
CA VAL A 47 -1.86 -10.70 4.06
C VAL A 47 -1.88 -9.24 3.61
N PHE A 48 -1.26 -8.89 2.48
CA PHE A 48 -1.32 -7.53 1.94
C PHE A 48 -2.16 -7.48 0.66
N PHE A 49 -2.75 -6.34 0.37
CA PHE A 49 -3.38 -6.08 -0.92
C PHE A 49 -3.31 -4.60 -1.28
N THR A 50 -3.12 -4.30 -2.56
CA THR A 50 -3.08 -2.94 -3.10
C THR A 50 -4.48 -2.47 -3.49
N MET A 51 -4.77 -1.18 -3.27
CA MET A 51 -6.00 -0.56 -3.79
C MET A 51 -5.75 0.67 -4.66
N SER A 52 -4.58 1.29 -4.53
CA SER A 52 -4.21 2.46 -5.32
C SER A 52 -2.73 2.39 -5.65
N ALA A 53 -2.38 2.69 -6.89
CA ALA A 53 -1.02 2.80 -7.35
C ALA A 53 -0.97 3.78 -8.51
N CYS A 54 0.16 4.47 -8.65
CA CYS A 54 0.43 5.29 -9.81
C CYS A 54 1.88 5.09 -10.24
N GLN A 55 2.10 5.00 -11.55
CA GLN A 55 3.44 4.84 -12.11
C GLN A 55 4.24 6.14 -12.21
N GLY A 56 3.59 7.31 -12.08
CA GLY A 56 4.23 8.62 -12.11
C GLY A 56 5.29 8.80 -13.20
N PHE A 57 6.53 9.00 -12.77
CA PHE A 57 7.69 9.25 -13.63
C PHE A 57 8.39 7.97 -14.13
N LEU A 58 7.87 6.76 -13.85
CA LEU A 58 8.49 5.51 -14.31
C LEU A 58 8.47 5.36 -15.84
N ILE A 59 7.50 6.01 -16.50
CA ILE A 59 7.40 6.10 -17.96
C ILE A 59 7.36 7.58 -18.32
N GLU A 60 8.50 8.11 -18.80
CA GLU A 60 8.68 9.54 -19.07
C GLU A 60 7.64 10.06 -20.07
N GLU A 61 7.31 9.26 -21.09
CA GLU A 61 6.35 9.62 -22.14
C GLU A 61 4.90 9.74 -21.63
N GLN A 62 4.60 9.19 -20.46
CA GLN A 62 3.26 9.17 -19.86
C GLN A 62 3.15 10.10 -18.65
N ARG A 63 4.22 10.82 -18.30
CA ARG A 63 4.31 11.66 -17.10
C ARG A 63 3.21 12.71 -17.00
N GLU A 64 2.83 13.37 -18.10
CA GLU A 64 1.82 14.43 -18.09
C GLU A 64 0.36 13.89 -18.07
N ALA A 65 0.16 12.59 -18.30
CA ALA A 65 -1.16 11.95 -18.33
C ALA A 65 -1.54 11.30 -17.00
N HIS A 66 -0.59 11.14 -16.07
CA HIS A 66 -0.78 10.47 -14.77
C HIS A 66 -0.45 11.43 -13.60
N CYS A 67 -0.73 11.01 -12.36
CA CYS A 67 -0.28 11.74 -11.17
C CYS A 67 1.26 11.88 -11.23
N PRO A 68 1.85 13.04 -10.85
CA PRO A 68 3.30 13.22 -10.88
C PRO A 68 4.08 12.28 -9.93
N GLU A 69 3.37 11.65 -8.99
CA GLU A 69 3.95 10.79 -7.96
C GLU A 69 3.92 9.32 -8.38
N THR A 70 5.04 8.64 -8.15
CA THR A 70 5.12 7.19 -8.27
C THR A 70 4.91 6.58 -6.90
N TYR A 71 3.81 5.85 -6.71
CA TYR A 71 3.49 5.29 -5.41
C TYR A 71 2.71 3.98 -5.52
N VAL A 72 2.76 3.18 -4.45
CA VAL A 72 1.84 2.07 -4.24
C VAL A 72 1.32 2.11 -2.81
N ASP A 73 0.00 2.10 -2.71
CA ASP A 73 -0.73 1.98 -1.46
C ASP A 73 -1.25 0.57 -1.27
N PHE A 74 -1.12 0.08 -0.05
CA PHE A 74 -1.61 -1.23 0.34
C PHE A 74 -2.21 -1.24 1.73
N TYR A 75 -3.09 -2.21 1.94
CA TYR A 75 -3.77 -2.49 3.19
C TYR A 75 -3.41 -3.91 3.65
N VAL A 76 -3.75 -4.19 4.89
CA VAL A 76 -3.35 -5.41 5.59
C VAL A 76 -4.58 -6.13 6.08
N THR A 77 -4.64 -7.44 5.84
CA THR A 77 -5.71 -8.30 6.34
C THR A 77 -5.38 -8.86 7.72
N ASP A 78 -6.41 -9.29 8.43
CA ASP A 78 -6.32 -10.13 9.64
C ASP A 78 -5.39 -9.52 10.73
N GLU A 79 -5.40 -8.19 10.80
CA GLU A 79 -4.62 -7.37 11.74
C GLU A 79 -3.11 -7.62 11.73
N GLN A 80 -2.57 -8.15 10.62
CA GLN A 80 -1.14 -8.45 10.46
C GLN A 80 -0.25 -7.20 10.25
N TYR A 81 -0.65 -6.05 10.82
CA TYR A 81 0.04 -4.77 10.74
C TYR A 81 1.53 -4.82 11.11
N PRO A 82 1.99 -5.66 12.06
CA PRO A 82 3.42 -5.80 12.33
C PRO A 82 4.24 -6.20 11.09
N LEU A 83 3.69 -7.01 10.18
CA LEU A 83 4.39 -7.41 8.96
C LEU A 83 4.56 -6.23 8.00
N ALA A 84 3.54 -5.38 7.85
CA ALA A 84 3.65 -4.19 7.02
C ALA A 84 4.70 -3.22 7.57
N ARG A 85 4.72 -3.03 8.89
CA ARG A 85 5.74 -2.20 9.56
C ARG A 85 7.15 -2.75 9.38
N LEU A 86 7.33 -4.07 9.44
CA LEU A 86 8.62 -4.72 9.16
C LEU A 86 9.06 -4.50 7.71
N LEU A 87 8.15 -4.67 6.75
CA LEU A 87 8.45 -4.40 5.35
C LEU A 87 8.87 -2.94 5.15
N LEU A 88 8.02 -1.99 5.56
CA LEU A 88 8.28 -0.56 5.40
C LEU A 88 9.58 -0.13 6.08
N GLY A 89 9.84 -0.60 7.31
CA GLY A 89 11.08 -0.32 8.02
C GLY A 89 12.32 -0.88 7.30
N SER A 90 12.22 -2.08 6.73
CA SER A 90 13.31 -2.68 5.95
C SER A 90 13.60 -1.91 4.65
N LEU A 91 12.54 -1.45 3.96
CA LEU A 91 12.65 -0.65 2.75
C LEU A 91 13.26 0.72 3.05
N ALA A 92 12.73 1.43 4.05
CA ALA A 92 13.25 2.73 4.47
C ALA A 92 14.72 2.63 4.91
N SER A 93 15.09 1.57 5.63
CA SER A 93 16.50 1.35 6.02
C SER A 93 17.41 1.08 4.82
N LYS A 94 16.93 0.43 3.76
CA LYS A 94 17.73 0.04 2.61
C LYS A 94 17.85 1.16 1.57
N PHE A 95 16.75 1.82 1.26
CA PHE A 95 16.66 2.80 0.17
C PHE A 95 16.76 4.25 0.67
N SER A 96 16.61 4.48 1.98
CA SER A 96 16.77 5.78 2.62
C SER A 96 15.96 6.87 1.89
N ALA A 97 16.58 8.01 1.59
CA ALA A 97 15.92 9.16 0.95
C ALA A 97 15.48 8.95 -0.51
N SER A 98 15.63 7.75 -1.08
CA SER A 98 15.16 7.44 -2.44
C SER A 98 13.66 7.14 -2.49
N ILE A 99 13.09 6.79 -1.33
CA ILE A 99 11.67 6.47 -1.18
C ILE A 99 11.13 7.11 0.10
N ASP A 100 9.82 7.26 0.18
CA ASP A 100 9.10 7.52 1.42
C ASP A 100 8.20 6.33 1.76
N CYS A 101 8.22 5.92 3.02
CA CYS A 101 7.42 4.82 3.53
C CYS A 101 6.57 5.34 4.68
N LYS A 102 5.24 5.29 4.56
CA LYS A 102 4.35 5.90 5.55
C LYS A 102 3.12 5.07 5.85
N VAL A 103 2.54 5.33 7.02
CA VAL A 103 1.22 4.84 7.43
C VAL A 103 0.31 6.04 7.58
N VAL A 104 -0.81 6.03 6.86
CA VAL A 104 -1.81 7.09 6.85
C VAL A 104 -3.11 6.54 7.44
N TYR A 105 -3.71 7.33 8.33
CA TYR A 105 -5.06 7.06 8.84
C TYR A 105 -6.07 7.71 7.91
N GLU A 106 -6.98 6.92 7.37
CA GLU A 106 -8.01 7.39 6.46
C GLU A 106 -9.38 7.16 7.07
N ALA A 107 -10.23 8.19 7.06
CA ALA A 107 -11.61 8.03 7.51
C ALA A 107 -12.31 7.01 6.61
N ASP A 108 -12.94 6.01 7.24
CA ASP A 108 -13.72 5.01 6.53
C ASP A 108 -15.17 5.47 6.38
N PHE A 109 -15.85 4.90 5.39
CA PHE A 109 -17.21 5.26 5.03
C PHE A 109 -17.96 4.05 4.49
N ASP A 110 -19.27 4.07 4.71
CA ASP A 110 -20.20 3.13 4.11
C ASP A 110 -20.85 3.79 2.89
N ILE A 111 -20.97 3.04 1.80
CA ILE A 111 -21.74 3.47 0.62
C ILE A 111 -23.19 3.05 0.88
N THR A 112 -24.07 4.04 1.09
CA THR A 112 -25.49 3.80 1.41
C THR A 112 -26.40 3.92 0.17
N ALA A 113 -25.97 4.68 -0.83
CA ALA A 113 -26.58 4.79 -2.16
C ALA A 113 -25.51 5.12 -3.21
N ALA A 114 -25.89 5.17 -4.50
CA ALA A 114 -24.94 5.35 -5.61
C ALA A 114 -24.03 6.58 -5.48
N ASP A 115 -24.54 7.67 -4.89
CA ASP A 115 -23.82 8.93 -4.68
C ASP A 115 -23.79 9.35 -3.20
N GLU A 116 -24.07 8.43 -2.27
CA GLU A 116 -24.13 8.72 -0.85
C GLU A 116 -23.11 7.89 -0.06
N ILE A 117 -22.23 8.61 0.63
CA ILE A 117 -21.27 8.04 1.58
C ILE A 117 -21.55 8.60 2.97
N VAL A 118 -21.53 7.72 3.97
CA VAL A 118 -21.72 8.10 5.38
C VAL A 118 -20.51 7.63 6.17
N ALA A 119 -19.95 8.53 6.99
CA ALA A 119 -18.87 8.16 7.90
C ALA A 119 -19.36 7.09 8.88
N ASN A 120 -18.64 5.98 8.97
CA ASN A 120 -18.99 4.87 9.86
C ASN A 120 -18.24 4.92 11.21
N GLY A 121 -17.40 5.94 11.40
CA GLY A 121 -16.61 6.15 12.62
C GLY A 121 -15.35 5.29 12.70
N MET A 122 -15.06 4.49 11.68
CA MET A 122 -13.84 3.69 11.58
C MET A 122 -12.78 4.41 10.76
N VAL A 123 -11.54 3.92 10.84
CA VAL A 123 -10.41 4.40 10.04
C VAL A 123 -9.66 3.24 9.41
N LYS A 124 -9.24 3.39 8.16
CA LYS A 124 -8.36 2.45 7.47
C LYS A 124 -6.90 2.84 7.71
N LEU A 125 -6.05 1.84 7.90
CA LEU A 125 -4.59 2.02 7.93
C LEU A 125 -4.03 1.78 6.52
N ARG A 126 -3.86 2.87 5.76
CA ARG A 126 -3.20 2.82 4.46
C ARG A 126 -1.68 2.83 4.65
N HIS A 127 -1.01 1.84 4.10
CA HIS A 127 0.44 1.78 4.05
C HIS A 127 0.87 2.21 2.67
N SER A 128 1.88 3.07 2.57
CA SER A 128 2.29 3.66 1.30
C SER A 128 3.79 3.57 1.13
N ILE A 129 4.20 3.27 -0.11
CA ILE A 129 5.58 3.37 -0.58
C ILE A 129 5.57 4.34 -1.76
N GLU A 130 6.21 5.48 -1.59
CA GLU A 130 6.36 6.51 -2.62
C GLU A 130 7.81 6.52 -3.08
N LEU A 131 8.03 6.60 -4.38
CA LEU A 131 9.35 6.77 -4.95
C LEU A 131 9.50 8.25 -5.28
N TYR A 132 10.64 8.83 -4.90
CA TYR A 132 10.99 10.17 -5.36
C TYR A 132 11.58 10.12 -6.75
N GLU A 133 11.44 11.20 -7.51
CA GLU A 133 12.08 11.31 -8.82
C GLU A 133 13.61 11.25 -8.66
N LEU A 134 14.25 10.34 -9.40
CA LEU A 134 15.69 10.12 -9.42
C LEU A 134 16.18 10.15 -10.85
N PRO A 135 17.50 10.32 -11.08
CA PRO A 135 18.09 10.12 -12.40
C PRO A 135 17.67 8.76 -13.00
N PRO A 136 17.37 8.66 -14.31
CA PRO A 136 16.70 7.49 -14.91
C PRO A 136 17.34 6.12 -14.60
N GLU A 137 18.67 6.03 -14.67
CA GLU A 137 19.38 4.79 -14.36
C GLU A 137 19.24 4.38 -12.89
N LEU A 138 19.35 5.36 -11.99
CA LEU A 138 19.18 5.14 -10.55
C LEU A 138 17.73 4.77 -10.23
N MET A 139 16.76 5.42 -10.88
CA MET A 139 15.35 5.09 -10.76
C MET A 139 15.09 3.63 -11.11
N LYS A 140 15.57 3.19 -12.28
CA LYS A 140 15.39 1.83 -12.77
C LYS A 140 16.03 0.78 -11.85
N SER A 141 17.24 1.05 -11.35
CA SER A 141 17.89 0.15 -10.38
C SER A 141 17.14 0.11 -9.05
N THR A 142 16.76 1.26 -8.49
CA THR A 142 16.05 1.35 -7.20
C THR A 142 14.71 0.64 -7.29
N TYR A 143 13.94 0.87 -8.36
CA TYR A 143 12.67 0.19 -8.61
C TYR A 143 12.84 -1.33 -8.61
N ARG A 144 13.77 -1.85 -9.42
CA ARG A 144 14.02 -3.29 -9.52
C ARG A 144 14.46 -3.89 -8.19
N GLU A 145 15.41 -3.25 -7.50
CA GLU A 145 15.91 -3.74 -6.22
C GLU A 145 14.82 -3.75 -5.13
N MET A 146 13.89 -2.79 -5.18
CA MET A 146 12.75 -2.74 -4.28
C MET A 146 11.75 -3.85 -4.57
N VAL A 147 11.39 -4.06 -5.83
CA VAL A 147 10.55 -5.19 -6.26
C VAL A 147 11.15 -6.52 -5.80
N ASP A 148 12.44 -6.74 -6.04
CA ASP A 148 13.14 -7.96 -5.62
C ASP A 148 13.19 -8.13 -4.10
N HIS A 149 13.34 -7.03 -3.36
CA HIS A 149 13.32 -7.04 -1.90
C HIS A 149 11.95 -7.45 -1.36
N ILE A 150 10.87 -6.90 -1.91
CA ILE A 150 9.49 -7.22 -1.53
C ILE A 150 9.17 -8.68 -1.88
N ARG A 151 9.58 -9.18 -3.06
CA ARG A 151 9.42 -10.60 -3.43
C ARG A 151 10.08 -11.54 -2.44
N LYS A 152 11.33 -11.25 -2.04
CA LYS A 152 12.04 -12.03 -1.00
C LYS A 152 11.33 -11.98 0.35
N PHE A 153 10.81 -10.81 0.72
CA PHE A 153 10.01 -10.66 1.93
C PHE A 153 8.75 -11.53 1.86
N ALA A 154 8.00 -11.50 0.76
CA ALA A 154 6.82 -12.33 0.53
C ALA A 154 7.13 -13.82 0.65
N GLU A 155 8.20 -14.29 0.00
CA GLU A 155 8.63 -15.69 0.09
C GLU A 155 8.96 -16.13 1.52
N ALA A 156 9.58 -15.26 2.32
CA ALA A 156 9.94 -15.55 3.71
C ALA A 156 8.70 -15.58 4.61
N ILE A 157 7.84 -14.57 4.48
CA ILE A 157 6.62 -14.44 5.28
C ILE A 157 5.63 -15.54 4.96
N ASN A 158 5.32 -15.80 3.69
CA ASN A 158 4.29 -16.76 3.29
C ASN A 158 4.63 -18.22 3.67
N LYS A 159 5.87 -18.53 4.06
CA LYS A 159 6.25 -19.84 4.61
C LYS A 159 5.95 -19.97 6.11
N THR A 160 5.70 -18.85 6.77
CA THR A 160 5.61 -18.72 8.23
C THR A 160 4.16 -18.57 8.70
N ILE A 161 3.28 -18.08 7.83
CA ILE A 161 1.85 -17.87 8.08
C ILE A 161 0.98 -18.92 7.41
#